data_AF-A0A9E2EB89-F1
#
_entry.id   AF-A0A9E2EB89-F1
#
_cell.length_a   1.000
_cell.length_b   1.000
_cell.length_c   1.000
_cell.angle_alpha   90.00
_cell.angle_beta   90.00
_cell.angle_gamma   90.00
#
_symmetry.space_group_name_H-M   'P 1'
#
loop_
_entity.id
_entity.type
_entity.pdbx_description
1 polymer ?
#
loop_
_entity_poly.entity_id
_entity_poly.type
_entity_poly.pdbx_seq_one_letter_code
_entity_poly.pdbx_strand_id
1 'polypeptide(L)' 'MSRELKPIPQFKNKVEEHAFWESRDSSNYVDWSKTERARLANLKPLSKSISLKLPVVLLEQIKGAANKR' A
#
# COMPACT_ATOMS: atom_id res chain seq x y z
N MET A 1 25.01 -1.25 16.14
CA MET A 1 24.81 0.10 16.71
C MET A 1 23.37 0.19 17.18
N SER A 2 23.16 0.03 18.48
CA SER A 2 21.85 0.11 19.15
C SER A 2 21.28 1.51 19.01
N ARG A 3 20.17 1.64 18.27
CA ARG A 3 19.39 2.89 18.23
C ARG A 3 18.39 2.82 19.38
N GLU A 4 18.39 3.84 20.24
CA GLU A 4 17.35 4.00 21.26
C GLU A 4 16.06 4.46 20.57
N LEU A 5 15.09 3.56 20.49
CA LEU A 5 13.80 3.85 19.87
C LEU A 5 12.90 4.54 20.88
N LYS A 6 12.21 5.60 20.44
CA LYS A 6 11.21 6.26 21.26
C LYS A 6 10.01 5.33 21.47
N PRO A 7 9.37 5.36 22.66
CA PRO A 7 8.19 4.55 22.90
C PRO A 7 7.07 4.92 21.92
N ILE A 8 6.42 3.91 21.34
CA ILE A 8 5.28 4.08 20.44
C ILE A 8 4.08 4.52 21.27
N PRO A 9 3.41 5.64 20.94
CA PRO A 9 2.23 6.09 21.68
C PRO A 9 1.07 5.09 21.51
N GLN A 10 0.22 4.98 22.53
CA GLN A 10 -1.04 4.26 22.42
C GLN A 10 -2.08 5.16 21.74
N PHE A 11 -2.55 4.76 20.56
CA PHE A 11 -3.60 5.47 19.84
C PHE A 11 -4.96 4.86 20.12
N LYS A 12 -5.98 5.71 20.31
CA LYS A 12 -7.35 5.25 20.52
C LYS A 12 -8.04 4.92 19.20
N ASN A 13 -7.67 5.63 18.14
CA ASN A 13 -8.29 5.53 16.81
C ASN A 13 -7.24 5.47 15.70
N LYS A 14 -7.59 4.78 14.60
CA LYS A 14 -6.74 4.71 13.39
C LYS A 14 -6.50 6.05 12.71
N VAL A 15 -7.44 7.00 12.84
CA VAL A 15 -7.31 8.35 12.27
C VAL A 15 -6.22 9.15 12.99
N GLU A 16 -6.17 9.05 14.33
CA GLU A 16 -5.16 9.69 15.17
C GLU A 16 -3.77 9.10 14.90
N GLU A 17 -3.70 7.77 14.75
CA GLU A 17 -2.48 7.06 14.37
C GLU A 17 -1.97 7.52 13.00
N HIS A 18 -2.83 7.61 11.98
CA HIS A 18 -2.44 8.07 10.65
C HIS A 18 -1.89 9.50 10.67
N ALA A 19 -2.60 10.43 11.31
CA ALA A 19 -2.16 11.83 11.42
C ALA A 19 -0.82 11.97 12.17
N PHE A 20 -0.57 11.10 13.15
CA PHE A 20 0.70 11.04 13.86
C PHE A 20 1.85 10.58 12.95
N TRP A 21 1.65 9.50 12.17
CA TRP A 21 2.68 8.98 11.28
C TRP A 21 2.91 9.85 10.04
N GLU A 22 1.89 10.56 9.58
CA GLU A 22 2.02 11.51 8.48
C GLU A 22 2.90 12.71 8.84
N SER A 23 2.89 13.11 10.13
CA SER A 23 3.68 14.25 10.62
C SER A 23 5.04 13.87 11.21
N ARG A 24 5.35 12.58 11.39
CA ARG A 24 6.56 12.12 12.11
C ARG A 24 7.32 11.05 11.35
N ASP A 25 8.65 11.19 11.31
CA ASP A 25 9.53 10.18 10.76
C ASP A 25 9.54 8.90 11.62
N SER A 26 9.09 7.80 11.01
CA SER A 26 8.93 6.47 11.62
C SER A 26 10.25 5.79 11.96
N SER A 27 11.37 6.29 11.40
CA SER A 27 12.73 5.78 11.65
C SER A 27 13.19 5.91 13.11
N ASN A 28 12.56 6.81 13.88
CA ASN A 28 12.88 7.05 15.29
C ASN A 28 12.09 6.16 16.27
N TYR A 29 11.07 5.47 15.77
CA TYR A 29 10.14 4.66 16.57
C TYR A 29 10.21 3.17 16.22
N VAL A 30 10.58 2.83 14.97
CA VAL A 30 10.58 1.45 14.47
C VAL A 30 11.99 1.00 14.10
N ASP A 31 12.37 -0.19 14.57
CA ASP A 31 13.62 -0.84 14.18
C ASP A 31 13.49 -1.46 12.78
N TRP A 32 13.83 -0.68 11.74
CA TRP A 32 13.86 -1.16 10.37
C TRP A 32 14.93 -2.24 10.10
N SER A 33 15.85 -2.51 11.03
CA SER A 33 16.82 -3.61 10.87
C SER A 33 16.21 -4.99 11.11
N LYS A 34 15.06 -5.05 11.81
CA LYS A 34 14.32 -6.28 12.11
C LYS A 34 13.13 -6.51 11.20
N THR A 35 12.92 -5.68 10.18
CA THR A 35 11.74 -5.80 9.31
C THR A 35 11.92 -6.95 8.32
N GLU A 36 10.94 -7.85 8.31
CA GLU A 36 10.85 -8.92 7.32
C GLU A 36 10.03 -8.47 6.10
N ARG A 37 10.36 -9.01 4.92
CA ARG A 37 9.58 -8.77 3.70
C ARG A 37 8.26 -9.54 3.78
N ALA A 38 7.20 -8.89 4.22
CA ALA A 38 5.87 -9.47 4.18
C ALA A 38 5.36 -9.51 2.72
N ARG A 39 5.04 -10.71 2.22
CA ARG A 39 4.24 -10.87 1.00
C ARG A 39 2.77 -10.96 1.39
N LEU A 40 2.02 -9.92 1.06
CA LEU A 40 0.58 -9.87 1.33
C LEU A 40 -0.18 -10.58 0.19
N ALA A 41 -0.03 -11.90 0.10
CA ALA A 41 -0.56 -12.72 -1.00
C ALA A 41 -2.09 -12.68 -1.12
N ASN A 42 -2.79 -12.39 -0.02
CA ASN A 42 -4.26 -12.42 0.06
C ASN A 42 -4.91 -11.04 0.01
N LEU A 43 -4.17 -9.95 -0.18
CA LEU A 43 -4.78 -8.64 -0.36
C LEU A 43 -5.44 -8.59 -1.73
N LYS A 44 -6.77 -8.48 -1.75
CA LYS A 44 -7.52 -8.27 -2.97
C LYS A 44 -7.09 -6.93 -3.57
N PRO A 45 -6.60 -6.89 -4.83
CA PRO A 45 -6.36 -5.64 -5.51
C PRO A 45 -7.66 -4.83 -5.50
N LEU A 46 -7.58 -3.57 -5.12
CA LEU A 46 -8.74 -2.69 -5.12
C LEU A 46 -9.17 -2.45 -6.57
N SER A 47 -10.17 -3.19 -7.06
CA SER A 47 -10.72 -3.03 -8.41
C SER A 47 -11.79 -1.94 -8.39
N LYS A 48 -11.58 -0.84 -9.12
CA LYS A 48 -12.57 0.23 -9.29
C LYS A 48 -12.98 0.31 -10.76
N SER A 49 -14.26 0.10 -11.06
CA SER A 49 -14.78 0.26 -12.42
C SER A 49 -14.76 1.73 -12.79
N ILE A 50 -14.10 2.05 -13.90
CA ILE A 50 -14.07 3.40 -14.50
C ILE A 50 -14.60 3.31 -15.93
N SER A 51 -15.41 4.29 -16.33
CA SER A 51 -15.89 4.40 -17.71
C SER A 51 -14.87 5.19 -18.53
N LEU A 52 -14.19 4.50 -19.47
CA LEU A 52 -13.25 5.11 -20.40
C LEU A 52 -13.80 4.99 -21.83
N LYS A 53 -13.72 6.08 -22.61
CA LYS A 53 -14.01 6.03 -24.04
C LYS A 53 -12.72 5.65 -24.78
N LEU A 54 -12.73 4.51 -25.48
CA LEU A 54 -11.59 3.98 -26.21
C LEU A 54 -11.95 3.82 -27.70
N PRO A 55 -11.01 4.01 -28.63
CA PRO A 55 -11.20 3.62 -30.03
C PRO A 55 -11.44 2.11 -30.16
N VAL A 56 -12.31 1.70 -31.09
CA VAL A 56 -12.74 0.30 -31.26
C VAL A 56 -11.56 -0.65 -31.51
N VAL A 57 -10.56 -0.22 -32.30
CA VAL A 57 -9.36 -1.02 -32.60
C VAL A 57 -8.59 -1.41 -31.33
N LEU A 58 -8.45 -0.46 -30.40
CA LEU A 58 -7.72 -0.68 -29.15
C LEU A 58 -8.50 -1.63 -28.23
N LEU A 59 -9.83 -1.54 -28.24
CA LEU A 59 -10.70 -2.42 -27.46
C LEU A 59 -10.60 -3.88 -27.91
N GLU A 60 -10.52 -4.13 -29.22
CA GLU A 60 -10.34 -5.48 -29.77
C GLU A 60 -8.95 -6.06 -29.44
N GLN A 61 -7.90 -5.23 -29.47
CA GLN A 61 -6.55 -5.64 -29.05
C GLN A 61 -6.51 -6.00 -27.55
N ILE A 62 -7.16 -5.21 -26.69
CA ILE A 62 -7.24 -5.47 -25.25
C ILE A 62 -7.98 -6.78 -24.98
N LYS A 63 -9.11 -7.03 -25.66
CA LYS A 63 -9.83 -8.32 -25.56
C LYS A 63 -8.93 -9.50 -25.95
N GLY A 64 -8.19 -9.38 -27.05
CA GLY A 64 -7.26 -10.43 -27.50
C GLY A 64 -6.12 -10.68 -26.52
N ALA A 65 -5.57 -9.64 -25.91
CA ALA A 65 -4.54 -9.76 -24.87
C ALA A 65 -5.08 -10.37 -23.57
N ALA A 66 -6.31 -10.01 -23.18
CA ALA A 66 -6.95 -10.52 -21.98
C ALA A 66 -7.24 -12.03 -22.06
N ASN A 67 -7.64 -12.55 -23.22
CA ASN A 67 -7.93 -13.98 -23.42
C ASN A 67 -6.68 -14.89 -23.51
N LYS A 68 -5.48 -14.31 -23.67
CA LYS A 68 -4.22 -15.08 -23.74
C LYS A 68 -3.64 -15.43 -22.36
N ARG A 69 -4.27 -14.99 -21.28
CA ARG A 69 -3.78 -15.12 -19.91
C ARG A 69 -4.53 -16.19 -19.12
#